data_AF-A0A936JSA0-F1
#
_entry.id   AF-A0A936JSA0-F1
#
_cell.length_a   1.000
_cell.length_b   1.000
_cell.length_c   1.000
_cell.angle_alpha   90.00
_cell.angle_beta   90.00
_cell.angle_gamma   90.00
#
_symmetry.space_group_name_H-M   'P 1'
#
loop_
_entity.id
_entity.type
_entity.pdbx_description
1 polymer ?
#
loop_
_entity_poly.entity_id
_entity_poly.type
_entity_poly.pdbx_seq_one_letter_code
_entity_poly.pdbx_strand_id
1 'polypeptide(L)' 'MISPQPFSLRIFVADGDPDGLRLVERSNWIGKALVFPRKLYPEVRSRSEFQQTGVV' A
#
# COMPACT_ATOMS: atom_id res chain seq x y z
N MET A 1 11.67 -11.78 25.45
CA MET A 1 11.51 -10.49 24.73
C MET A 1 11.44 -10.81 23.24
N ILE A 2 10.37 -10.43 22.54
CA ILE A 2 10.28 -10.61 21.09
C ILE A 2 10.98 -9.39 20.48
N SER A 3 12.17 -9.59 19.90
CA SER A 3 12.80 -8.54 19.10
C SER A 3 12.08 -8.46 17.74
N PRO A 4 11.65 -7.27 17.29
CA PRO A 4 11.08 -7.14 15.95
C PRO A 4 12.12 -7.56 14.91
N GLN A 5 11.72 -8.42 13.96
CA GLN A 5 12.58 -8.81 12.85
C GLN A 5 12.82 -7.61 11.92
N PRO A 6 14.06 -7.39 11.42
CA PRO A 6 14.33 -6.40 10.40
C PRO A 6 13.49 -6.66 9.13
N PHE A 7 13.00 -5.60 8.50
CA PHE A 7 12.30 -5.65 7.22
C PHE A 7 12.54 -4.36 6.44
N SER A 8 12.36 -4.41 5.12
CA SER A 8 12.30 -3.20 4.30
C SER A 8 10.85 -2.83 4.01
N LEU A 9 10.61 -1.53 3.89
CA LEU A 9 9.38 -0.97 3.33
C LEU A 9 9.68 -0.47 1.93
N ARG A 10 8.86 -0.87 0.97
CA ARG A 10 8.85 -0.30 -0.37
C ARG A 10 7.60 0.56 -0.51
N ILE A 11 7.79 1.83 -0.79
CA ILE A 11 6.70 2.77 -1.07
C ILE A 11 6.77 3.12 -2.56
N PHE A 12 5.71 2.81 -3.28
CA PHE A 12 5.56 3.16 -4.68
C PHE A 12 4.49 4.25 -4.80
N VAL A 13 4.89 5.41 -5.32
CA VAL A 13 4.00 6.56 -5.57
C VAL A 13 3.40 6.37 -6.95
N ALA A 14 2.15 5.88 -7.01
CA ALA A 14 1.56 5.40 -8.26
C ALA A 14 1.39 6.48 -9.32
N ASP A 15 1.06 7.69 -8.88
CA ASP A 15 0.68 8.81 -9.76
C ASP A 15 1.74 9.93 -9.75
N GLY A 16 2.89 9.70 -9.13
CA GLY A 16 3.97 10.70 -8.95
C GLY A 16 3.72 11.76 -7.87
N ASP A 17 2.48 11.89 -7.38
CA ASP A 17 2.13 12.76 -6.25
C ASP A 17 2.35 12.05 -4.90
N PRO A 18 3.28 12.50 -4.04
CA PRO A 18 3.54 11.89 -2.74
C PRO A 18 2.34 11.93 -1.78
N ASP A 19 1.37 12.83 -1.99
CA ASP A 19 0.13 12.92 -1.20
C ASP A 19 -1.04 12.15 -1.82
N GLY A 20 -0.86 11.63 -3.04
CA GLY A 20 -1.82 10.81 -3.77
C GLY A 20 -1.81 9.33 -3.36
N LEU A 21 -2.00 8.45 -4.35
CA LEU A 21 -2.00 7.01 -4.13
C LEU A 21 -0.58 6.47 -3.93
N ARG A 22 -0.39 5.78 -2.81
CA ARG A 22 0.84 5.07 -2.46
C ARG A 22 0.55 3.61 -2.18
N LEU A 23 1.36 2.74 -2.77
CA LEU A 23 1.34 1.30 -2.49
C LEU A 23 2.51 1.01 -1.56
N VAL A 24 2.23 0.37 -0.43
CA VAL A 24 3.24 0.04 0.59
C VAL A 24 3.35 -1.47 0.71
N GLU A 25 4.57 -1.97 0.50
CA GLU A 25 4.92 -3.39 0.65
C GLU A 25 5.96 -3.56 1.76
N ARG A 26 5.86 -4.65 2.53
CA ARG A 26 6.83 -5.02 3.57
C ARG A 26 7.51 -6.33 3.17
N SER A 27 8.84 -6.38 3.14
CA SER A 27 9.61 -7.52 2.58
C SER A 27 9.26 -8.91 3.14
N ASN A 28 8.76 -8.97 4.37
CA ASN A 28 8.44 -10.22 5.07
C ASN A 28 6.91 -10.39 5.25
N TRP A 29 6.12 -9.77 4.38
CA TRP A 29 4.67 -9.83 4.38
C TRP A 29 4.15 -9.87 2.94
N ILE A 30 3.22 -10.80 2.67
CA ILE A 30 2.66 -11.01 1.34
C ILE A 30 1.63 -9.93 0.99
N GLY A 31 1.06 -9.26 2.00
CA GLY A 31 0.06 -8.23 1.78
C GLY A 31 0.64 -6.90 1.29
N LYS A 32 -0.29 -6.04 0.87
CA LYS A 32 -0.01 -4.70 0.36
C LYS A 32 -0.98 -3.72 0.99
N ALA A 33 -0.48 -2.57 1.43
CA ALA A 33 -1.34 -1.49 1.91
C ALA A 33 -1.50 -0.43 0.83
N LEU A 34 -2.72 0.08 0.67
CA LEU A 34 -2.99 1.22 -0.21
C LEU A 34 -3.26 2.46 0.65
N VAL A 35 -2.43 3.48 0.49
CA VAL A 35 -2.52 4.73 1.25
C VAL A 35 -2.91 5.85 0.29
N PHE A 36 -4.07 6.46 0.53
CA PHE A 36 -4.59 7.56 -0.27
C PHE A 36 -5.57 8.41 0.56
N PRO A 37 -5.75 9.71 0.23
CA PRO A 37 -6.80 10.54 0.81
C PRO A 37 -8.19 9.95 0.52
N ARG A 38 -9.09 9.92 1.51
CA ARG A 38 -10.45 9.35 1.35
C ARG A 38 -11.22 9.91 0.15
N LYS A 39 -10.99 11.17 -0.22
CA LYS A 39 -11.58 11.82 -1.40
C LYS A 39 -11.27 11.09 -2.72
N LEU A 40 -10.13 10.39 -2.81
CA LEU A 40 -9.71 9.64 -4.00
C LEU A 40 -10.33 8.23 -4.05
N TYR A 41 -11.02 7.78 -3.00
CA TYR A 41 -11.62 6.43 -2.96
C TYR A 41 -12.47 6.07 -4.20
N PRO A 42 -13.35 6.97 -4.73
CA PRO A 42 -14.14 6.65 -5.91
C PRO A 42 -13.30 6.32 -7.15
N GLU A 43 -12.12 6.94 -7.27
CA GLU A 43 -11.19 6.76 -8.38
C GLU A 43 -10.35 5.48 -8.15
N VAL A 44 -9.72 5.36 -6.98
CA VAL A 44 -8.76 4.28 -6.72
C VAL A 44 -9.41 2.91 -6.54
N ARG A 45 -10.68 2.81 -6.10
CA ARG A 45 -11.36 1.53 -5.85
C ARG A 45 -11.52 0.65 -7.11
N SER A 46 -11.41 1.27 -8.28
CA SER A 46 -11.53 0.59 -9.58
C SER A 46 -10.23 -0.11 -10.00
N ARG A 47 -9.12 0.16 -9.31
CA ARG A 47 -7.83 -0.39 -9.68
C ARG A 47 -7.71 -1.87 -9.31
N SER A 48 -6.89 -2.59 -10.07
CA SER A 48 -6.72 -4.04 -9.91
C SER A 48 -6.14 -4.43 -8.56
N GLU A 49 -5.40 -3.53 -7.89
CA GLU A 49 -4.87 -3.78 -6.55
C GLU A 49 -5.99 -4.04 -5.53
N PHE A 50 -7.17 -3.42 -5.66
CA PHE A 50 -8.31 -3.69 -4.76
C PHE A 50 -8.94 -5.07 -4.93
N GLN A 51 -8.61 -5.78 -6.01
CA GLN A 51 -9.07 -7.15 -6.27
C GLN A 51 -8.09 -8.20 -5.72
N GLN A 52 -6.95 -7.79 -5.17
CA GLN A 52 -5.93 -8.71 -4.64
C GLN A 52 -6.25 -9.10 -3.19
N THR A 53 -5.93 -10.34 -2.84
CA THR A 53 -6.03 -10.83 -1.46
C THR A 53 -4.93 -10.19 -0.60
N GLY A 54 -5.25 -9.89 0.67
CA GLY A 54 -4.28 -9.27 1.59
C GLY A 54 -4.05 -7.78 1.38
N VAL A 55 -5.01 -7.11 0.73
CA VAL A 55 -5.06 -5.65 0.59
C VAL A 55 -5.81 -5.04 1.76
N VAL A 56 -5.23 -4.00 2.35
CA VAL A 56 -5.79 -3.24 3.49
C VAL A 56 -5.79 -1.74 3.21
#